data_AF-A0AA86QCT3-F1
#
_entry.id   AF-A0AA86QCT3-F1
#
_cell.length_a   1.000
_cell.length_b   1.000
_cell.length_c   1.000
_cell.angle_alpha   90.00
_cell.angle_beta   90.00
_cell.angle_gamma   90.00
#
_symmetry.space_group_name_H-M   'P 1'
#
loop_
_entity.id
_entity.type
_entity.pdbx_description
1 polymer ?
#
loop_
_entity_poly.entity_id
_entity_poly.type
_entity_poly.pdbx_seq_one_letter_code
_entity_poly.pdbx_strand_id
1 'polypeptide(L)'
;MQRQDKMKILAKQFGDMKKNPDMKAFFPNKNNPFIWHVSFKGPQDSPFQGGIYHCEINLADYPEDRVRLQLLHENGSYKVNSPLCIIGITTSTGWTPGTTIESVISALSVLMDVPYGREGLGYIFETNKEDILRLVPISQSYVCAKCGADHSTLFK
;
A
#
# COMPACT_ATOMS: atom_id res chain seq x y z
N MET A 1 8.87 3.42 -22.46
CA MET A 1 9.76 2.23 -22.42
C MET A 1 9.13 1.05 -23.15
N GLN A 2 9.92 0.08 -23.65
CA GLN A 2 9.37 -1.16 -24.22
C GLN A 2 8.78 -2.05 -23.11
N ARG A 3 7.70 -2.81 -23.40
CA ARG A 3 7.02 -3.67 -22.41
C ARG A 3 7.98 -4.66 -21.73
N GLN A 4 8.93 -5.21 -22.47
CA GLN A 4 9.88 -6.19 -21.94
C GLN A 4 10.81 -5.60 -20.86
N ASP A 5 11.27 -4.36 -21.05
CA ASP A 5 12.12 -3.69 -20.07
C ASP A 5 11.34 -3.35 -18.79
N LYS A 6 10.08 -2.92 -18.95
CA LYS A 6 9.16 -2.72 -17.82
C LYS A 6 9.01 -3.98 -16.96
N MET A 7 8.85 -5.14 -17.61
CA MET A 7 8.73 -6.42 -16.91
C MET A 7 9.99 -6.80 -16.15
N LYS A 8 11.18 -6.49 -16.67
CA LYS A 8 12.45 -6.71 -15.94
C LYS A 8 12.50 -5.84 -14.68
N ILE A 9 12.10 -4.57 -14.78
CA ILE A 9 12.05 -3.65 -13.63
C ILE A 9 11.06 -4.16 -12.58
N LEU A 10 9.84 -4.53 -12.99
CA LEU A 10 8.82 -5.05 -12.07
C LEU A 10 9.25 -6.37 -11.40
N ALA A 11 9.89 -7.28 -12.14
CA ALA A 11 10.43 -8.51 -11.57
C ALA A 11 11.51 -8.22 -10.51
N LYS A 12 12.38 -7.24 -10.76
CA LYS A 12 13.36 -6.78 -9.77
C LYS A 12 12.68 -6.20 -8.52
N GLN A 13 11.71 -5.29 -8.69
CA GLN A 13 10.97 -4.70 -7.57
C GLN A 13 10.27 -5.77 -6.72
N PHE A 14 9.69 -6.78 -7.36
CA PHE A 14 9.04 -7.88 -6.65
C PHE A 14 10.03 -8.72 -5.84
N GLY A 15 11.20 -9.00 -6.44
CA GLY A 15 12.28 -9.71 -5.76
C GLY A 15 12.84 -8.93 -4.57
N ASP A 16 12.92 -7.60 -4.68
CA ASP A 16 13.38 -6.73 -3.60
C ASP A 16 12.34 -6.68 -2.46
N MET A 17 11.05 -6.48 -2.77
CA MET A 17 9.98 -6.49 -1.77
C MET A 17 9.89 -7.81 -1.00
N LYS A 18 10.20 -8.96 -1.63
CA LYS A 18 10.22 -10.27 -0.94
C LYS A 18 11.22 -10.35 0.21
N LYS A 19 12.28 -9.53 0.17
CA LYS A 19 13.31 -9.48 1.22
C LYS A 19 12.84 -8.70 2.45
N ASN A 20 11.82 -7.86 2.29
CA ASN A 20 11.25 -7.09 3.39
C ASN A 20 10.34 -8.00 4.25
N PRO A 21 10.62 -8.18 5.55
CA PRO A 21 9.83 -9.05 6.41
C PRO A 21 8.45 -8.45 6.77
N ASP A 22 8.27 -7.15 6.61
CA ASP A 22 7.07 -6.40 7.00
C ASP A 22 6.13 -6.11 5.83
N MET A 23 6.47 -6.60 4.63
CA MET A 23 5.65 -6.47 3.43
C MET A 23 5.53 -7.79 2.68
N LYS A 24 4.38 -8.02 2.05
CA LYS A 24 4.12 -9.16 1.16
C LYS A 24 3.40 -8.65 -0.08
N ALA A 25 4.00 -8.86 -1.25
CA ALA A 25 3.42 -8.48 -2.53
C ALA A 25 2.82 -9.70 -3.26
N PHE A 26 1.72 -9.48 -3.97
CA PHE A 26 0.96 -10.47 -4.71
C PHE A 26 0.57 -9.94 -6.09
N PHE A 27 0.41 -10.85 -7.06
CA PHE A 27 -0.13 -10.54 -8.37
C PHE A 27 -1.39 -11.40 -8.61
N PRO A 28 -2.58 -10.89 -8.27
CA PRO A 28 -3.81 -11.69 -8.36
C PRO A 28 -4.14 -12.15 -9.79
N ASN A 29 -3.79 -11.35 -10.79
CA ASN A 29 -4.11 -11.64 -12.18
C ASN A 29 -2.85 -11.78 -13.04
N LYS A 30 -2.56 -13.00 -13.50
CA LYS A 30 -1.42 -13.29 -14.40
C LYS A 30 -1.53 -12.56 -15.75
N ASN A 31 -2.74 -12.26 -16.21
CA ASN A 31 -2.97 -11.54 -17.47
C ASN A 31 -2.77 -10.02 -17.33
N ASN A 32 -2.76 -9.50 -16.10
CA ASN A 32 -2.48 -8.10 -15.82
C ASN A 32 -1.41 -7.94 -14.73
N PRO A 33 -0.11 -8.10 -15.08
CA PRO A 33 0.99 -8.04 -14.13
C PRO A 33 1.25 -6.64 -13.56
N PHE A 34 0.47 -5.63 -13.95
CA PHE A 34 0.59 -4.26 -13.48
C PHE A 34 -0.29 -3.97 -12.25
N ILE A 35 -1.22 -4.86 -11.91
CA ILE A 35 -2.03 -4.73 -10.69
C ILE A 35 -1.44 -5.60 -9.61
N TRP A 36 -0.88 -4.95 -8.59
CA TRP A 36 -0.26 -5.60 -7.45
C TRP A 36 -1.15 -5.42 -6.24
N HIS A 37 -1.13 -6.41 -5.38
CA HIS A 37 -1.72 -6.35 -4.06
C HIS A 37 -0.56 -6.40 -3.07
N VAL A 38 -0.56 -5.54 -2.06
CA VAL A 38 0.50 -5.50 -1.04
C VAL A 38 -0.13 -5.49 0.34
N SER A 39 0.22 -6.47 1.15
CA SER A 39 -0.02 -6.44 2.60
C SER A 39 1.22 -5.91 3.31
N PHE A 40 1.05 -5.02 4.28
CA PHE A 40 2.14 -4.44 5.06
C PHE A 40 1.75 -4.26 6.53
N LYS A 41 2.74 -4.28 7.43
CA LYS A 41 2.51 -4.02 8.85
C LYS A 41 2.30 -2.53 9.12
N GLY A 42 1.47 -2.24 10.11
CA GLY A 42 1.27 -0.88 10.61
C GLY A 42 2.55 -0.24 11.15
N PRO A 43 2.63 1.09 11.15
CA PRO A 43 3.75 1.81 11.74
C PRO A 43 3.91 1.44 13.22
N GLN A 44 5.16 1.25 13.64
CA GLN A 44 5.51 1.06 15.05
C GLN A 44 5.29 2.36 15.83
N ASP A 45 5.12 2.23 17.14
CA ASP A 45 4.90 3.33 18.08
C ASP A 45 3.65 4.20 17.75
N SER A 46 2.66 3.59 17.10
CA SER A 46 1.41 4.23 16.66
C SER A 46 0.17 3.43 17.10
N PRO A 47 -1.05 4.03 17.04
CA PRO A 47 -2.30 3.29 17.23
C PRO A 47 -2.52 2.16 16.20
N PHE A 48 -1.80 2.18 15.08
CA PHE A 48 -1.89 1.19 14.01
C PHE A 48 -0.97 -0.02 14.23
N GLN A 49 -0.10 0.04 15.24
CA GLN A 49 0.87 -1.00 15.55
C GLN A 49 0.18 -2.36 15.76
N GLY A 50 0.77 -3.40 15.17
CA GLY A 50 0.24 -4.76 15.20
C GLY A 50 -0.88 -5.00 14.18
N GLY A 51 -1.39 -3.97 13.52
CA GLY A 51 -2.32 -4.14 12.38
C GLY A 51 -1.61 -4.61 11.12
N ILE A 52 -2.38 -5.22 10.22
CA ILE A 52 -1.94 -5.62 8.88
C ILE A 52 -2.86 -4.94 7.87
N TYR A 53 -2.29 -4.18 6.94
CA TYR A 53 -3.01 -3.35 6.00
C TYR A 53 -2.78 -3.83 4.58
N HIS A 54 -3.82 -3.76 3.75
CA HIS A 54 -3.79 -4.27 2.39
C HIS A 54 -4.19 -3.21 1.36
N CYS A 55 -3.31 -2.99 0.38
CA CYS A 55 -3.57 -2.08 -0.72
C CYS A 55 -3.47 -2.75 -2.09
N GLU A 56 -4.18 -2.17 -3.04
CA GLU A 56 -4.03 -2.46 -4.47
C GLU A 56 -3.25 -1.32 -5.11
N ILE A 57 -2.27 -1.66 -5.95
CA ILE A 57 -1.39 -0.72 -6.64
C ILE A 57 -1.47 -0.99 -8.14
N ASN A 58 -1.69 0.07 -8.91
CA ASN A 58 -1.63 0.06 -10.36
C ASN A 58 -0.30 0.67 -10.84
N LEU A 59 0.49 -0.18 -11.51
CA LEU A 59 1.83 0.08 -12.01
C LEU A 59 1.87 0.26 -13.55
N ALA A 60 0.71 0.50 -14.17
CA ALA A 60 0.61 0.65 -15.63
C ALA A 60 1.50 1.78 -16.17
N ASP A 61 1.77 2.80 -15.36
CA ASP A 61 2.58 3.96 -15.72
C ASP A 61 3.99 3.96 -15.07
N TYR A 62 4.25 3.02 -14.16
CA TYR A 62 5.54 2.88 -13.47
C TYR A 62 6.65 2.28 -14.35
N PRO A 63 7.90 2.77 -14.34
CA PRO A 63 8.45 3.83 -13.50
C PRO A 63 8.38 5.23 -14.11
N GLU A 64 7.82 5.38 -15.32
CA GLU A 64 7.78 6.66 -16.03
C GLU A 64 6.93 7.73 -15.32
N ASP A 65 5.85 7.31 -14.67
CA ASP A 65 4.99 8.16 -13.85
C ASP A 65 4.64 7.43 -12.54
N ARG A 66 3.99 8.17 -11.64
CA ARG A 66 3.53 7.72 -10.34
C ARG A 66 2.63 6.49 -10.40
N VAL A 67 2.62 5.78 -9.30
CA VAL A 67 1.68 4.69 -9.07
C VAL A 67 0.33 5.22 -8.59
N ARG A 68 -0.74 4.49 -8.89
CA ARG A 68 -2.06 4.73 -8.28
C ARG A 68 -2.34 3.63 -7.28
N LEU A 69 -2.83 3.96 -6.08
CA LEU A 69 -3.10 2.97 -5.06
C LEU A 69 -4.36 3.26 -4.26
N GLN A 70 -4.91 2.23 -3.61
CA GLN A 70 -6.09 2.30 -2.74
C GLN A 70 -6.03 1.24 -1.64
N LEU A 71 -6.58 1.52 -0.46
CA LEU A 71 -6.73 0.52 0.62
C LEU A 71 -8.01 -0.29 0.39
N LEU A 72 -7.94 -1.60 0.68
CA LEU A 72 -9.05 -2.52 0.38
C LEU A 72 -9.92 -2.89 1.59
N HIS A 73 -9.55 -2.47 2.79
CA HIS A 73 -10.36 -2.68 4.00
C HIS A 73 -10.30 -1.48 4.94
N GLU A 74 -11.21 -1.47 5.90
CA GLU A 74 -11.26 -0.46 6.96
C GLU A 74 -9.96 -0.44 7.75
N ASN A 75 -9.41 0.76 7.88
CA ASN A 75 -8.08 0.97 8.46
C ASN A 75 -8.00 2.22 9.34
N GLY A 76 -9.03 3.07 9.38
CA GLY A 76 -9.09 4.25 10.24
C GLY A 76 -8.29 5.47 9.76
N SER A 77 -7.46 5.34 8.71
CA SER A 77 -6.62 6.44 8.21
C SER A 77 -6.94 6.87 6.77
N TYR A 78 -7.40 5.94 5.94
CA TYR A 78 -7.70 6.10 4.52
C TYR A 78 -9.09 5.57 4.18
N LYS A 79 -9.77 6.25 3.25
CA LYS A 79 -11.04 5.81 2.68
C LYS A 79 -10.84 4.52 1.88
N VAL A 80 -11.66 3.52 2.17
CA VAL A 80 -11.61 2.21 1.52
C VAL A 80 -12.05 2.35 0.06
N ASN A 81 -11.36 1.66 -0.85
CA ASN A 81 -11.63 1.66 -2.30
C ASN A 81 -11.67 3.06 -2.93
N SER A 82 -10.98 4.03 -2.31
CA SER A 82 -10.83 5.38 -2.83
C SER A 82 -9.41 5.52 -3.39
N PRO A 83 -9.24 6.15 -4.58
CA PRO A 83 -7.92 6.53 -5.05
C PRO A 83 -7.20 7.38 -3.99
N LEU A 84 -5.97 6.98 -3.67
CA LEU A 84 -5.08 7.76 -2.82
C LEU A 84 -4.17 8.63 -3.67
N CYS A 85 -4.09 9.90 -3.26
CA CYS A 85 -3.12 10.84 -3.80
C CYS A 85 -2.36 11.44 -2.62
N ILE A 86 -1.10 11.06 -2.48
CA ILE A 86 -0.19 11.55 -1.45
C ILE A 86 0.72 12.58 -2.09
N ILE A 87 0.61 13.84 -1.67
CA ILE A 87 1.47 14.91 -2.18
C ILE A 87 2.95 14.58 -1.90
N GLY A 88 3.78 14.67 -2.95
CA GLY A 88 5.22 14.40 -2.87
C GLY A 88 5.60 12.93 -3.05
N ILE A 89 4.63 12.01 -3.12
CA ILE A 89 4.91 10.56 -3.30
C ILE A 89 4.13 9.99 -4.49
N THR A 90 2.83 10.30 -4.60
CA THR A 90 1.98 9.79 -5.68
C THR A 90 1.29 10.91 -6.48
N THR A 91 1.79 12.15 -6.39
CA THR A 91 1.44 13.25 -7.30
C THR A 91 2.38 13.26 -8.51
N SER A 92 1.88 13.64 -9.68
CA SER A 92 2.70 13.71 -10.90
C SER A 92 3.86 14.70 -10.77
N THR A 93 3.66 15.80 -10.04
CA THR A 93 4.69 16.79 -9.75
C THR A 93 5.67 16.37 -8.65
N GLY A 94 5.28 15.41 -7.80
CA GLY A 94 6.11 14.89 -6.71
C GLY A 94 6.83 13.59 -7.04
N TRP A 95 6.53 12.98 -8.20
CA TRP A 95 7.12 11.70 -8.59
C TRP A 95 8.61 11.87 -8.92
N THR A 96 9.45 11.11 -8.22
CA THR A 96 10.88 11.07 -8.50
C THR A 96 11.23 9.78 -9.26
N PRO A 97 11.85 9.87 -10.45
CA PRO A 97 12.35 8.68 -11.16
C PRO A 97 13.27 7.84 -10.27
N GLY A 98 13.03 6.54 -10.22
CA GLY A 98 13.78 5.61 -9.35
C GLY A 98 13.13 5.33 -8.00
N THR A 99 12.01 5.99 -7.66
CA THR A 99 11.19 5.63 -6.51
C THR A 99 10.82 4.14 -6.57
N THR A 100 11.03 3.39 -5.48
CA THR A 100 10.73 1.96 -5.41
C THR A 100 9.31 1.72 -4.93
N ILE A 101 8.74 0.56 -5.27
CA ILE A 101 7.40 0.20 -4.77
C ILE A 101 7.43 0.08 -3.24
N GLU A 102 8.52 -0.46 -2.70
CA GLU A 102 8.77 -0.53 -1.26
C GLU A 102 8.75 0.85 -0.61
N SER A 103 9.44 1.86 -1.17
CA SER A 103 9.45 3.21 -0.58
C SER A 103 8.06 3.86 -0.60
N VAL A 104 7.25 3.59 -1.63
CA VAL A 104 5.85 4.07 -1.67
C VAL A 104 5.05 3.45 -0.54
N ILE A 105 5.21 2.15 -0.28
CA ILE A 105 4.46 1.45 0.78
C ILE A 105 4.94 1.83 2.17
N SER A 106 6.25 2.01 2.35
CA SER A 106 6.80 2.54 3.61
C SER A 106 6.24 3.93 3.90
N ALA A 107 6.20 4.81 2.91
CA ALA A 107 5.65 6.15 3.08
C ALA A 107 4.13 6.12 3.35
N LEU A 108 3.39 5.25 2.67
CA LEU A 108 1.97 5.01 2.97
C LEU A 108 1.77 4.57 4.43
N SER A 109 2.58 3.64 4.92
CA SER A 109 2.49 3.15 6.31
C SER A 109 2.75 4.27 7.32
N VAL A 110 3.82 5.04 7.15
CA VAL A 110 4.15 6.17 8.05
C VAL A 110 3.06 7.23 8.06
N LEU A 111 2.49 7.56 6.89
CA LEU A 111 1.43 8.57 6.78
C LEU A 111 0.09 8.15 7.40
N MET A 112 -0.05 6.89 7.82
CA MET A 112 -1.22 6.45 8.57
C MET A 112 -1.32 7.15 9.92
N ASP A 113 -0.18 7.39 10.58
CA ASP A 113 -0.07 7.96 11.92
C ASP A 113 0.14 9.48 11.91
N VAL A 114 -0.07 10.14 10.77
CA VAL A 114 0.02 11.60 10.67
C VAL A 114 -1.39 12.18 10.81
N PRO A 115 -1.78 12.73 11.99
CA PRO A 115 -3.16 13.15 12.25
C PRO A 115 -3.56 14.45 11.56
N TYR A 116 -2.60 15.31 11.21
CA TYR A 116 -2.84 16.64 10.64
C TYR A 116 -1.84 16.97 9.52
N GLY A 117 -2.18 17.93 8.66
CA GLY A 117 -1.29 18.39 7.58
C GLY A 117 -1.13 17.41 6.43
N ARG A 118 -1.98 16.38 6.37
CA ARG A 118 -2.04 15.48 5.21
C ARG A 118 -2.77 16.18 4.08
N GLU A 119 -2.03 16.48 3.02
CA GLU A 119 -2.59 17.04 1.80
C GLU A 119 -2.76 15.94 0.75
N GLY A 120 -3.88 16.00 0.02
CA GLY A 120 -4.18 15.09 -1.08
C GLY A 120 -5.55 14.40 -0.96
N LEU A 121 -5.71 13.26 -1.62
CA LEU A 121 -7.00 12.58 -1.80
C LEU A 121 -7.06 11.25 -1.06
N GLY A 122 -8.25 10.94 -0.55
CA GLY A 122 -8.60 9.64 0.04
C GLY A 122 -8.17 9.44 1.50
N TYR A 123 -7.66 10.48 2.16
CA TYR A 123 -7.49 10.51 3.62
C TYR A 123 -8.84 10.57 4.35
N ILE A 124 -8.85 10.03 5.57
CA ILE A 124 -9.85 10.36 6.59
C ILE A 124 -9.32 11.60 7.33
N PHE A 125 -10.04 12.71 7.27
CA PHE A 125 -9.57 14.01 7.80
C PHE A 125 -9.47 14.01 9.32
N GLU A 126 -10.44 13.38 9.99
CA GLU A 126 -10.47 13.25 11.45
C GLU A 126 -10.32 11.78 11.80
N THR A 127 -9.13 11.40 12.25
CA THR A 127 -8.87 10.03 12.70
C THR A 127 -9.29 9.90 14.16
N ASN A 128 -9.96 8.79 14.49
CA ASN A 128 -10.34 8.47 15.86
C ASN A 128 -9.48 7.31 16.36
N LYS A 129 -8.66 7.58 17.39
CA LYS A 129 -7.77 6.59 17.98
C LYS A 129 -8.52 5.35 18.49
N GLU A 130 -9.70 5.52 19.09
CA GLU A 130 -10.49 4.40 19.61
C GLU A 130 -10.98 3.50 18.48
N ASP A 131 -11.41 4.09 17.37
CA ASP A 131 -11.86 3.33 16.20
C ASP A 131 -10.67 2.61 15.53
N ILE A 132 -9.51 3.26 15.43
CA ILE A 132 -8.29 2.61 14.94
C ILE A 132 -7.94 1.40 15.80
N LEU A 133 -7.93 1.54 17.12
CA LEU A 133 -7.63 0.44 18.05
C LEU A 133 -8.63 -0.72 17.94
N ARG A 134 -9.91 -0.45 17.61
CA ARG A 134 -10.92 -1.48 17.31
C ARG A 134 -10.65 -2.18 15.97
N LEU A 135 -10.14 -1.45 14.98
CA LEU A 135 -9.86 -1.97 13.64
C LEU A 135 -8.57 -2.81 13.57
N VAL A 136 -7.57 -2.54 14.41
CA VAL A 136 -6.31 -3.29 14.44
C VAL A 136 -6.51 -4.82 14.51
N PRO A 137 -7.24 -5.39 15.48
CA PRO A 137 -7.44 -6.85 15.52
C PRO A 137 -8.25 -7.37 14.33
N ILE A 138 -9.22 -6.60 13.82
CA ILE A 138 -10.00 -6.95 12.64
C ILE A 138 -9.09 -7.07 11.42
N SER A 139 -8.16 -6.13 11.27
CA SER A 139 -7.18 -6.09 10.18
C SER A 139 -6.28 -7.35 10.15
N GLN A 140 -6.01 -7.97 11.30
CA GLN A 140 -5.22 -9.22 11.37
C GLN A 140 -5.97 -10.45 10.86
N SER A 141 -7.30 -10.39 10.81
CA SER A 141 -8.17 -11.46 10.29
C SER A 141 -8.73 -11.18 8.90
N TYR A 142 -8.30 -10.08 8.26
CA TYR A 142 -8.80 -9.70 6.95
C TYR A 142 -8.36 -10.70 5.86
N VAL A 143 -9.29 -11.06 4.99
CA VAL A 143 -9.05 -11.87 3.79
C VAL A 143 -9.43 -11.06 2.56
N CYS A 144 -8.48 -10.86 1.65
CA CYS A 144 -8.73 -10.09 0.44
C CYS A 144 -9.60 -10.88 -0.55
N ALA A 145 -10.79 -10.36 -0.87
CA ALA A 145 -11.70 -11.00 -1.83
C ALA A 145 -11.15 -11.08 -3.27
N LYS A 146 -10.16 -10.25 -3.62
CA LYS A 146 -9.58 -10.20 -4.97
C LYS A 146 -8.34 -11.08 -5.14
N CYS A 147 -7.45 -11.10 -4.16
CA CYS A 147 -6.19 -11.85 -4.26
C CYS A 147 -6.09 -13.07 -3.33
N GLY A 148 -7.03 -13.24 -2.40
CA GLY A 148 -7.04 -14.34 -1.44
C GLY A 148 -5.99 -14.22 -0.33
N ALA A 149 -5.27 -13.09 -0.22
CA ALA A 149 -4.33 -12.87 0.87
C ALA A 149 -5.08 -12.89 2.21
N ASP A 150 -4.67 -13.81 3.09
CA ASP A 150 -5.22 -13.99 4.43
C ASP A 150 -4.22 -13.46 5.45
N HIS A 151 -4.57 -12.35 6.11
CA HIS A 151 -3.71 -11.68 7.08
C HIS A 151 -3.40 -12.55 8.31
N SER A 152 -4.24 -13.53 8.62
CA SER A 152 -4.08 -14.38 9.79
C SER A 152 -2.91 -15.37 9.64
N THR A 153 -2.42 -15.59 8.43
CA THR A 153 -1.33 -16.53 8.11
C THR A 153 -0.14 -15.86 7.42
N LEU A 154 -0.28 -14.62 6.96
CA LEU A 154 0.67 -13.98 6.03
C LEU A 154 2.06 -13.66 6.59
N PHE A 155 2.13 -13.35 7.89
CA PHE A 155 3.33 -12.88 8.58
C PHE A 155 3.74 -13.81 9.74
N LYS A 156 3.23 -15.04 9.74
CA LYS A 156 3.55 -16.08 10.72
C LYS A 156 4.68 -17.00 10.24
#